data_AF-A0A8W8MB49-F1
#
_entry.id   AF-A0A8W8MB49-F1
#
_cell.length_a   1.000
_cell.length_b   1.000
_cell.length_c   1.000
_cell.angle_alpha   90.00
_cell.angle_beta   90.00
_cell.angle_gamma   90.00
#
_symmetry.space_group_name_H-M   'P 1'
#
loop_
_entity.id
_entity.type
_entity.pdbx_description
1 polymer ?
#
loop_
_entity_poly.entity_id
_entity_poly.type
_entity_poly.pdbx_seq_one_letter_code
_entity_poly.pdbx_strand_id
1 'polypeptide(L)'
;HSIPCCTVCICTGHRKCENIETITETAERLRTKEHYKLFVAMGELEKEMTDIKNELEKNIADIEETSDNLIEEAEAMYTNLQKHIEKIKNEYLRKLSEKSKECRGKLQENSDSLGDKFSYLKRCKKSFNSMKEERDDVQFVREFYEISKKYSTLKDLYLKNKTCLRLMKVTSNFDSKCFEGMDYLGNVNVEIIKTFHTERCMPSSSLYAYHIRKRKS
;
A
#
# COMPACT_ATOMS: atom_id res chain seq x y z
N HIS A 1 64.73 -23.49 24.92
CA HIS A 1 64.67 -22.14 24.34
C HIS A 1 64.79 -22.27 22.83
N SER A 2 64.12 -21.43 22.03
CA SER A 2 64.06 -21.59 20.56
C SER A 2 64.89 -20.55 19.78
N ILE A 3 65.74 -19.79 20.48
CA ILE A 3 66.56 -18.72 19.91
C ILE A 3 68.02 -19.19 19.90
N PRO A 4 68.75 -19.07 18.77
CA PRO A 4 70.17 -19.41 18.72
C PRO A 4 71.00 -18.55 19.70
N CYS A 5 72.00 -19.16 20.34
CA CYS A 5 72.90 -18.45 21.27
C CYS A 5 74.36 -18.90 21.09
N CYS A 6 75.32 -18.08 21.54
CA CYS A 6 76.74 -18.44 21.48
C CYS A 6 77.13 -19.45 22.57
N THR A 7 78.32 -20.05 22.44
CA THR A 7 78.85 -21.04 23.39
C THR A 7 79.01 -20.50 24.81
N VAL A 8 79.29 -19.21 24.98
CA VAL A 8 79.37 -18.56 26.30
C VAL A 8 78.01 -18.58 26.99
N CYS A 9 76.94 -18.25 26.26
CA CYS A 9 75.57 -18.30 26.80
C CYS A 9 75.17 -19.73 27.19
N ILE A 10 75.61 -20.73 26.41
CA ILE A 10 75.38 -22.14 26.72
C ILE A 10 76.00 -22.51 28.07
N CYS A 11 77.28 -22.15 28.27
CA CYS A 11 78.03 -22.50 29.48
C CYS A 11 77.61 -21.72 30.75
N THR A 12 77.01 -20.55 30.59
CA THR A 12 76.66 -19.64 31.71
C THR A 12 75.17 -19.63 32.02
N GLY A 13 74.32 -19.44 31.01
CA GLY A 13 72.87 -19.22 31.16
C GLY A 13 71.99 -20.41 30.77
N HIS A 14 72.50 -21.36 29.99
CA HIS A 14 71.73 -22.53 29.52
C HIS A 14 72.31 -23.88 29.98
N ARG A 15 73.21 -23.87 30.97
CA ARG A 15 73.91 -25.08 31.47
C ARG A 15 72.97 -26.19 31.99
N LYS A 16 71.75 -25.83 32.40
CA LYS A 16 70.71 -26.76 32.88
C LYS A 16 69.69 -27.14 31.80
N CYS A 17 69.84 -26.68 30.57
CA CYS A 17 68.94 -27.03 29.48
C CYS A 17 69.29 -28.44 28.97
N GLU A 18 68.30 -29.32 28.90
CA GLU A 18 68.51 -30.74 28.62
C GLU A 18 68.69 -31.06 27.12
N ASN A 19 68.21 -30.18 26.24
CA ASN A 19 68.23 -30.39 24.78
C ASN A 19 68.89 -29.20 24.08
N ILE A 20 70.23 -29.21 24.00
CA ILE A 20 71.03 -28.23 23.26
C ILE A 20 71.41 -28.88 21.93
N GLU A 21 70.82 -28.39 20.86
CA GLU A 21 71.15 -28.82 19.50
C GLU A 21 72.08 -27.80 18.84
N THR A 22 72.92 -28.28 17.94
CA THR A 22 73.72 -27.40 17.09
C THR A 22 72.82 -26.67 16.08
N ILE A 23 73.30 -25.52 15.59
CA ILE A 23 72.64 -24.77 14.52
C ILE A 23 72.44 -25.67 13.28
N THR A 24 73.41 -26.54 12.99
CA THR A 24 73.37 -27.47 11.86
C THR A 24 72.26 -28.51 11.99
N GLU A 25 72.13 -29.18 13.14
CA GLU A 25 71.08 -30.17 13.40
C GLU A 25 69.68 -29.53 13.36
N THR A 26 69.55 -28.35 13.98
CA THR A 26 68.29 -27.58 13.96
C THR A 26 67.92 -27.16 12.54
N ALA A 27 68.88 -26.65 11.76
CA ALA A 27 68.64 -26.21 10.39
C ALA A 27 68.23 -27.36 9.46
N GLU A 28 68.80 -28.55 9.61
CA GLU A 28 68.43 -29.72 8.82
C GLU A 28 67.00 -30.20 9.14
N ARG A 29 66.63 -30.28 10.43
CA ARG A 29 65.25 -30.62 10.83
C ARG A 29 64.24 -29.60 10.33
N LEU A 30 64.56 -28.31 10.45
CA LEU A 30 63.71 -27.23 9.97
C LEU A 30 63.52 -27.31 8.46
N ARG A 31 64.59 -27.49 7.68
CA ARG A 31 64.52 -27.56 6.20
C ARG A 31 63.75 -28.77 5.67
N THR A 32 63.82 -29.92 6.36
CA THR A 32 63.27 -31.17 5.84
C THR A 32 61.83 -31.42 6.27
N LYS A 33 61.53 -31.31 7.57
CA LYS A 33 60.24 -31.76 8.13
C LYS A 33 59.33 -30.62 8.54
N GLU A 34 59.86 -29.62 9.24
CA GLU A 34 59.04 -28.55 9.80
C GLU A 34 58.66 -27.51 8.74
N HIS A 35 59.58 -27.15 7.84
CA HIS A 35 59.31 -26.25 6.72
C HIS A 35 58.21 -26.80 5.81
N TYR A 36 58.32 -28.06 5.41
CA TYR A 36 57.31 -28.68 4.54
C TYR A 36 55.93 -28.70 5.21
N LYS A 37 55.85 -29.09 6.49
CA LYS A 37 54.58 -29.08 7.23
C LYS A 37 53.96 -27.68 7.34
N LEU A 38 54.77 -26.67 7.63
CA LEU A 38 54.30 -25.29 7.72
C LEU A 38 53.84 -24.79 6.34
N PHE A 39 54.58 -25.08 5.28
CA PHE A 39 54.23 -24.72 3.92
C PHE A 39 52.89 -25.33 3.49
N VAL A 40 52.67 -26.62 3.76
CA VAL A 40 51.38 -27.28 3.48
C VAL A 40 50.25 -26.63 4.27
N ALA A 41 50.42 -26.40 5.57
CA ALA A 41 49.40 -25.77 6.42
C ALA A 41 49.08 -24.33 5.96
N MET A 42 50.07 -23.57 5.51
CA MET A 42 49.86 -22.24 4.93
C MET A 42 49.05 -22.31 3.63
N GLY A 43 49.34 -23.27 2.75
CA GLY A 43 48.58 -23.46 1.51
C GLY A 43 47.14 -23.91 1.75
N GLU A 44 46.90 -24.77 2.74
CA GLU A 44 45.54 -25.16 3.15
C GLU A 44 44.74 -23.96 3.68
N LEU A 45 45.37 -23.13 4.54
CA LEU A 45 44.74 -21.93 5.07
C LEU A 45 44.47 -20.88 3.99
N GLU A 46 45.41 -20.68 3.06
CA GLU A 46 45.24 -19.78 1.92
C GLU A 46 44.05 -20.19 1.04
N LYS A 47 43.91 -21.51 0.80
CA LYS A 47 42.77 -22.05 0.05
C LYS A 47 41.46 -21.81 0.78
N GLU A 48 41.37 -22.13 2.08
CA GLU A 48 40.17 -21.91 2.89
C GLU A 48 39.77 -20.42 2.90
N MET A 49 40.74 -19.52 3.08
CA MET A 49 40.49 -18.07 3.03
C MET A 49 40.00 -17.61 1.65
N THR A 50 40.52 -18.19 0.57
CA THR A 50 40.09 -17.88 -0.80
C THR A 50 38.67 -18.36 -1.06
N ASP A 51 38.33 -19.57 -0.62
CA ASP A 51 36.99 -20.13 -0.75
C ASP A 51 35.95 -19.27 0.00
N ILE A 52 36.25 -18.90 1.26
CA ILE A 52 35.40 -18.02 2.06
C ILE A 52 35.24 -16.64 1.40
N LYS A 53 36.33 -16.06 0.87
CA LYS A 53 36.27 -14.76 0.20
C LYS A 53 35.33 -14.81 -1.01
N ASN A 54 35.44 -15.84 -1.85
CA ASN A 54 34.59 -15.99 -3.03
C ASN A 54 33.12 -16.19 -2.64
N GLU A 55 32.84 -16.93 -1.56
CA GLU A 55 31.48 -17.09 -1.04
C GLU A 55 30.91 -15.76 -0.54
N LEU A 56 31.70 -14.95 0.17
CA LEU A 56 31.28 -13.62 0.62
C LEU A 56 31.00 -12.68 -0.56
N GLU A 57 31.85 -12.66 -1.59
CA GLU A 57 31.64 -11.84 -2.79
C GLU A 57 30.36 -12.25 -3.52
N LYS A 58 30.09 -13.56 -3.63
CA LYS A 58 28.84 -14.05 -4.19
C LYS A 58 27.63 -13.64 -3.34
N ASN A 59 27.70 -13.78 -2.03
CA ASN A 59 26.60 -13.41 -1.13
C ASN A 59 26.29 -11.91 -1.21
N ILE A 60 27.31 -11.05 -1.37
CA ILE A 60 27.10 -9.61 -1.59
C ILE A 60 26.31 -9.38 -2.87
N ALA A 61 26.71 -10.00 -3.99
CA ALA A 61 26.01 -9.87 -5.25
C ALA A 61 24.56 -10.38 -5.18
N ASP A 62 24.33 -11.53 -4.53
CA ASP A 62 22.99 -12.10 -4.34
C ASP A 62 22.09 -11.17 -3.48
N ILE A 63 22.66 -10.49 -2.48
CA ILE A 63 21.95 -9.50 -1.65
C ILE A 63 21.58 -8.27 -2.47
N GLU A 64 22.51 -7.74 -3.27
CA GLU A 64 22.27 -6.58 -4.13
C GLU A 64 21.15 -6.87 -5.14
N GLU A 65 21.22 -8.00 -5.85
CA GLU A 65 20.20 -8.43 -6.81
C GLU A 65 18.83 -8.63 -6.12
N THR A 66 18.81 -9.26 -4.95
CA THR A 66 17.57 -9.45 -4.19
C THR A 66 16.99 -8.11 -3.73
N SER A 67 17.83 -7.16 -3.31
CA SER A 67 17.41 -5.83 -2.90
C SER A 67 16.77 -5.06 -4.04
N ASP A 68 17.39 -5.08 -5.22
CA ASP A 68 16.87 -4.39 -6.41
C ASP A 68 15.52 -4.99 -6.84
N ASN A 69 15.41 -6.32 -6.88
CA ASN A 69 14.15 -7.01 -7.19
C ASN A 69 13.02 -6.63 -6.20
N LEU A 70 13.31 -6.54 -4.90
CA LEU A 70 12.33 -6.14 -3.90
C LEU A 70 11.88 -4.68 -4.05
N ILE A 71 12.79 -3.79 -4.45
CA ILE A 71 12.46 -2.39 -4.76
C ILE A 71 11.50 -2.35 -5.95
N GLU A 72 11.80 -3.06 -7.03
CA GLU A 72 10.94 -3.13 -8.22
C GLU A 72 9.56 -3.71 -7.89
N GLU A 73 9.49 -4.78 -7.10
CA GLU A 73 8.22 -5.36 -6.65
C GLU A 73 7.40 -4.37 -5.81
N ALA A 74 8.04 -3.65 -4.89
CA ALA A 74 7.38 -2.66 -4.05
C ALA A 74 6.82 -1.49 -4.89
N GLU A 75 7.58 -1.01 -5.87
CA GLU A 75 7.13 0.04 -6.80
C GLU A 75 5.97 -0.42 -7.69
N ALA A 76 6.02 -1.67 -8.17
CA ALA A 76 4.94 -2.28 -8.94
C ALA A 76 3.65 -2.41 -8.10
N MET A 77 3.77 -2.87 -6.85
CA MET A 77 2.64 -2.94 -5.91
C MET A 77 2.04 -1.56 -5.66
N TYR A 78 2.87 -0.55 -5.37
CA TYR A 78 2.41 0.81 -5.14
C TYR A 78 1.67 1.38 -6.36
N THR A 79 2.22 1.18 -7.56
CA THR A 79 1.60 1.61 -8.82
C THR A 79 0.24 0.93 -9.05
N ASN A 80 0.13 -0.36 -8.74
CA ASN A 80 -1.12 -1.11 -8.87
C ASN A 80 -2.17 -0.64 -7.86
N LEU A 81 -1.78 -0.35 -6.61
CA LEU A 81 -2.67 0.23 -5.60
C LEU A 81 -3.22 1.59 -6.05
N GLN A 82 -2.37 2.47 -6.57
CA GLN A 82 -2.80 3.76 -7.10
C GLN A 82 -3.83 3.61 -8.23
N LYS A 83 -3.57 2.71 -9.20
CA LYS A 83 -4.52 2.42 -10.28
C LYS A 83 -5.86 1.92 -9.76
N HIS A 84 -5.85 1.06 -8.75
CA HIS A 84 -7.08 0.51 -8.18
C HIS A 84 -7.91 1.58 -7.44
N ILE A 85 -7.25 2.41 -6.62
CA ILE A 85 -7.89 3.54 -5.93
C ILE A 85 -8.51 4.51 -6.94
N GLU A 86 -7.77 4.85 -8.00
CA GLU A 86 -8.24 5.76 -9.04
C GLU A 86 -9.47 5.19 -9.77
N LYS A 87 -9.48 3.88 -10.06
CA LYS A 87 -10.64 3.20 -10.64
C LYS A 87 -11.87 3.28 -9.73
N ILE A 88 -11.71 3.02 -8.43
CA ILE A 88 -12.80 3.10 -7.44
C ILE A 88 -13.34 4.53 -7.36
N LYS A 89 -12.46 5.53 -7.25
CA LYS A 89 -12.82 6.96 -7.23
C LYS A 89 -13.67 7.32 -8.45
N ASN A 90 -13.21 6.94 -9.65
CA ASN A 90 -13.88 7.28 -10.89
C ASN A 90 -15.23 6.57 -11.04
N GLU A 91 -15.35 5.32 -10.59
CA GLU A 91 -16.63 4.63 -10.58
C GLU A 91 -17.63 5.29 -9.61
N TYR A 92 -17.16 5.71 -8.44
CA TYR A 92 -17.99 6.42 -7.46
C TYR A 92 -18.48 7.76 -8.02
N LEU A 93 -17.58 8.57 -8.60
CA LEU A 93 -17.92 9.85 -9.21
C LEU A 93 -18.93 9.69 -10.35
N ARG A 94 -18.80 8.62 -11.16
CA ARG A 94 -19.76 8.30 -12.21
C ARG A 94 -21.15 8.00 -11.64
N LYS A 95 -21.24 7.10 -10.65
CA LYS A 95 -22.53 6.74 -10.00
C LYS A 95 -23.17 7.95 -9.33
N LEU A 96 -22.38 8.78 -8.65
CA LEU A 96 -22.80 10.06 -8.06
C LEU A 96 -23.40 10.99 -9.13
N SER A 97 -22.71 11.15 -10.26
CA SER A 97 -23.18 11.98 -11.37
C SER A 97 -24.49 11.47 -11.98
N GLU A 98 -24.60 10.15 -12.21
CA GLU A 98 -25.81 9.51 -12.71
C GLU A 98 -27.01 9.73 -11.78
N LYS A 99 -26.82 9.50 -10.48
CA LYS A 99 -27.87 9.73 -9.47
C LYS A 99 -28.27 11.20 -9.37
N SER A 100 -27.30 12.11 -9.42
CA SER A 100 -27.56 13.55 -9.43
C SER A 100 -28.40 13.96 -10.65
N LYS A 101 -28.04 13.47 -11.84
CA LYS A 101 -28.81 13.71 -13.07
C LYS A 101 -30.23 13.13 -12.99
N GLU A 102 -30.38 11.91 -12.47
CA GLU A 102 -31.69 11.27 -12.27
C GLU A 102 -32.58 12.10 -11.34
N CYS A 103 -32.06 12.50 -10.17
CA CYS A 103 -32.78 13.34 -9.22
C CYS A 103 -33.14 14.70 -9.83
N ARG A 104 -32.20 15.34 -10.54
CA ARG A 104 -32.44 16.61 -11.22
C ARG A 104 -33.54 16.48 -12.28
N GLY A 105 -33.53 15.41 -13.07
CA GLY A 105 -34.54 15.13 -14.08
C GLY A 105 -35.94 15.04 -13.47
N LYS A 106 -36.10 14.25 -12.40
CA LYS A 106 -37.39 14.12 -11.69
C LYS A 106 -37.86 15.45 -11.07
N LEU A 107 -36.93 16.25 -10.54
CA LEU A 107 -37.25 17.58 -10.01
C LEU A 107 -37.70 18.52 -11.14
N GLN A 108 -37.04 18.49 -12.28
CA GLN A 108 -37.38 19.32 -13.44
C GLN A 108 -38.76 18.96 -13.99
N GLU A 109 -39.06 17.68 -14.21
CA GLU A 109 -40.36 17.22 -14.68
C GLU A 109 -41.51 17.67 -13.76
N ASN A 110 -41.29 17.62 -12.45
CA ASN A 110 -42.26 18.09 -11.48
C ASN A 110 -42.41 19.61 -11.46
N SER A 111 -41.30 20.35 -11.62
CA SER A 111 -41.30 21.80 -11.77
C SER A 111 -42.11 22.20 -13.00
N ASP A 112 -41.88 21.56 -14.14
CA ASP A 112 -42.57 21.82 -15.39
C ASP A 112 -44.07 21.50 -15.27
N SER A 113 -44.41 20.33 -14.72
CA SER A 113 -45.81 19.94 -14.44
C SER A 113 -46.54 20.95 -13.53
N LEU A 114 -45.85 21.49 -12.53
CA LEU A 114 -46.41 22.51 -11.65
C LEU A 114 -46.56 23.85 -12.38
N GLY A 115 -45.59 24.22 -13.24
CA GLY A 115 -45.63 25.38 -14.11
C GLY A 115 -46.83 25.36 -15.07
N ASP A 116 -47.11 24.20 -15.67
CA ASP A 116 -48.26 24.00 -16.55
C ASP A 116 -49.59 24.18 -15.78
N LYS A 117 -49.71 23.54 -14.61
CA LYS A 117 -50.87 23.66 -13.73
C LYS A 117 -51.09 25.12 -13.29
N PHE A 118 -50.02 25.83 -12.97
CA PHE A 118 -50.07 27.24 -12.59
C PHE A 118 -50.52 28.13 -13.75
N SER A 119 -50.00 27.88 -14.96
CA SER A 119 -50.39 28.58 -16.18
C SER A 119 -51.86 28.33 -16.53
N TYR A 120 -52.33 27.10 -16.37
CA TYR A 120 -53.74 26.74 -16.52
C TYR A 120 -54.64 27.46 -15.51
N LEU A 121 -54.23 27.53 -14.24
CA LEU A 121 -54.95 28.28 -13.20
C LEU A 121 -55.05 29.77 -13.54
N LYS A 122 -53.93 30.38 -13.98
CA LYS A 122 -53.91 31.77 -14.44
C LYS A 122 -54.92 32.00 -15.56
N ARG A 123 -55.01 31.07 -16.53
CA ARG A 123 -55.97 31.14 -17.63
C ARG A 123 -57.40 31.06 -17.13
N CYS A 124 -57.71 30.11 -16.25
CA CYS A 124 -59.05 29.99 -15.64
C CYS A 124 -59.44 31.29 -14.91
N LYS A 125 -58.52 31.86 -14.12
CA LYS A 125 -58.74 33.12 -13.41
C LYS A 125 -58.95 34.31 -14.37
N LYS A 126 -58.18 34.37 -15.46
CA LYS A 126 -58.35 35.42 -16.49
C LYS A 126 -59.72 35.30 -17.18
N SER A 127 -60.09 34.10 -17.62
CA SER A 127 -61.41 33.83 -18.21
C SER A 127 -62.54 34.14 -17.24
N PHE A 128 -62.36 33.85 -15.94
CA PHE A 128 -63.33 34.19 -14.91
C PHE A 128 -63.50 35.70 -14.75
N ASN A 129 -62.41 36.46 -14.78
CA ASN A 129 -62.44 37.91 -14.66
C ASN A 129 -63.05 38.62 -15.88
N SER A 130 -62.82 38.11 -17.10
CA SER A 130 -63.46 38.64 -18.31
C SER A 130 -64.97 38.40 -18.33
N MET A 131 -65.51 37.61 -17.40
CA MET A 131 -66.95 37.42 -17.27
C MET A 131 -67.73 38.60 -16.72
N LYS A 132 -67.03 39.63 -16.22
CA LYS A 132 -67.63 40.84 -15.65
C LYS A 132 -68.13 41.87 -16.69
N GLU A 133 -67.88 41.62 -17.97
CA GLU A 133 -68.38 42.45 -19.07
C GLU A 133 -69.90 42.24 -19.24
N GLU A 134 -70.60 43.15 -19.94
CA GLU A 134 -72.03 42.98 -20.25
C GLU A 134 -72.24 41.77 -21.17
N ARG A 135 -72.99 40.77 -20.71
CA ARG A 135 -73.22 39.49 -21.43
C ARG A 135 -74.63 38.98 -21.20
N ASP A 136 -75.11 38.16 -22.13
CA ASP A 136 -76.35 37.42 -21.99
C ASP A 136 -76.30 36.45 -20.79
N ASP A 137 -77.42 36.34 -20.06
CA ASP A 137 -77.53 35.56 -18.82
C ASP A 137 -77.29 34.06 -19.05
N VAL A 138 -77.78 33.51 -20.17
CA VAL A 138 -77.60 32.09 -20.50
C VAL A 138 -76.13 31.80 -20.78
N GLN A 139 -75.44 32.72 -21.48
CA GLN A 139 -74.02 32.62 -21.72
C GLN A 139 -73.19 32.75 -20.43
N PHE A 140 -73.55 33.68 -19.55
CA PHE A 140 -72.89 33.84 -18.25
C PHE A 140 -72.95 32.56 -17.42
N VAL A 141 -74.14 31.98 -17.26
CA VAL A 141 -74.35 30.76 -16.46
C VAL A 141 -73.55 29.59 -17.03
N ARG A 142 -73.57 29.42 -18.36
CA ARG A 142 -72.81 28.33 -19.03
C ARG A 142 -71.31 28.43 -18.76
N GLU A 143 -70.72 29.59 -19.01
CA GLU A 143 -69.28 29.79 -18.84
C GLU A 143 -68.84 29.69 -17.38
N PHE A 144 -69.67 30.17 -16.44
CA PHE A 144 -69.42 30.04 -15.01
C PHE A 144 -69.29 28.57 -14.58
N TYR A 145 -70.23 27.72 -14.98
CA TYR A 145 -70.19 26.30 -14.65
C TYR A 145 -69.02 25.58 -15.33
N GLU A 146 -68.68 25.94 -16.57
CA GLU A 146 -67.50 25.38 -17.24
C GLU A 146 -66.20 25.72 -16.52
N ILE A 147 -65.99 26.99 -16.15
CA ILE A 147 -64.78 27.42 -15.46
C ILE A 147 -64.72 26.80 -14.06
N SER A 148 -65.86 26.70 -13.36
CA SER A 148 -65.95 26.06 -12.05
C SER A 148 -65.57 24.58 -12.12
N LYS A 149 -66.03 23.85 -13.14
CA LYS A 149 -65.67 22.44 -13.37
C LYS A 149 -64.17 22.29 -13.67
N LYS A 150 -63.63 23.14 -14.54
CA LYS A 150 -62.19 23.18 -14.89
C LYS A 150 -61.32 23.45 -13.65
N TYR A 151 -61.70 24.42 -12.82
CA TYR A 151 -61.01 24.73 -11.57
C TYR A 151 -61.09 23.58 -10.56
N SER A 152 -62.26 22.98 -10.34
CA SER A 152 -62.43 21.88 -9.40
C SER A 152 -61.54 20.69 -9.77
N THR A 153 -61.51 20.34 -11.05
CA THR A 153 -60.66 19.25 -11.57
C THR A 153 -59.18 19.52 -11.31
N LEU A 154 -58.71 20.75 -11.58
CA LEU A 154 -57.32 21.14 -11.31
C LEU A 154 -57.00 21.10 -9.80
N LYS A 155 -57.91 21.60 -8.97
CA LYS A 155 -57.76 21.63 -7.50
C LYS A 155 -57.59 20.23 -6.93
N ASP A 156 -58.39 19.28 -7.38
CA ASP A 156 -58.32 17.89 -6.91
C ASP A 156 -57.02 17.21 -7.35
N LEU A 157 -56.59 17.42 -8.60
CA LEU A 157 -55.31 16.93 -9.10
C LEU A 157 -54.12 17.52 -8.31
N TYR A 158 -54.17 18.81 -7.99
CA TYR A 158 -53.14 19.45 -7.19
C TYR A 158 -53.09 18.91 -5.75
N LEU A 159 -54.25 18.78 -5.09
CA LEU A 159 -54.33 18.29 -3.72
C LEU A 159 -53.82 16.85 -3.58
N LYS A 160 -54.17 15.97 -4.54
CA LYS A 160 -53.65 14.59 -4.59
C LYS A 160 -52.12 14.54 -4.65
N ASN A 161 -51.51 15.47 -5.38
CA ASN A 161 -50.06 15.46 -5.63
C ASN A 161 -49.26 16.37 -4.68
N LYS A 162 -49.93 17.14 -3.82
CA LYS A 162 -49.32 18.16 -2.95
C LYS A 162 -48.27 17.60 -2.00
N THR A 163 -48.49 16.41 -1.46
CA THR A 163 -47.57 15.75 -0.50
C THR A 163 -46.32 15.23 -1.22
N CYS A 164 -46.48 14.69 -2.43
CA CYS A 164 -45.38 14.18 -3.25
C CYS A 164 -44.41 15.30 -3.68
N LEU A 165 -44.94 16.50 -3.96
CA LEU A 165 -44.14 17.68 -4.32
C LEU A 165 -43.29 18.24 -3.16
N ARG A 166 -43.73 18.07 -1.90
CA ARG A 166 -43.01 18.59 -0.71
C ARG A 166 -41.90 17.67 -0.21
N LEU A 167 -42.04 16.36 -0.42
CA LEU A 167 -41.10 15.34 0.06
C LEU A 167 -39.81 15.26 -0.76
N MET A 168 -39.77 15.84 -1.96
CA MET A 168 -38.58 15.88 -2.81
C MET A 168 -37.50 16.88 -2.36
N LYS A 169 -37.63 17.51 -1.18
CA LYS A 169 -36.49 18.15 -0.52
C LYS A 169 -35.40 17.08 -0.42
N VAL A 170 -34.36 17.26 -1.23
CA VAL A 170 -33.24 16.34 -1.41
C VAL A 170 -32.80 15.84 -0.03
N THR A 171 -33.23 14.64 0.33
CA THR A 171 -32.58 13.88 1.38
C THR A 171 -31.23 13.53 0.78
N SER A 172 -30.25 14.41 1.04
CA SER A 172 -28.84 14.19 0.74
C SER A 172 -28.25 13.13 1.66
N ASN A 173 -28.98 12.05 1.90
CA ASN A 173 -28.40 10.84 2.45
C ASN A 173 -27.73 10.16 1.26
N PHE A 174 -26.57 10.70 0.89
CA PHE A 174 -25.55 9.91 0.23
C PHE A 174 -25.20 8.82 1.23
N ASP A 175 -25.89 7.68 1.12
CA ASP A 175 -25.70 6.55 2.01
C ASP A 175 -24.24 6.09 1.88
N SER A 176 -23.44 6.49 2.86
CA SER A 176 -22.09 5.98 3.16
C SER A 176 -22.06 4.46 3.29
N LYS A 177 -23.21 3.80 3.35
CA LYS A 177 -23.38 2.34 3.38
C LYS A 177 -22.97 1.63 2.09
N CYS A 178 -22.74 2.34 0.99
CA CYS A 178 -22.15 1.74 -0.22
C CYS A 178 -20.72 1.20 -0.01
N PHE A 179 -20.13 1.43 1.17
CA PHE A 179 -18.74 1.05 1.49
C PHE A 179 -18.60 -0.12 2.47
N GLU A 180 -19.69 -0.67 3.02
CA GLU A 180 -19.60 -1.77 4.01
C GLU A 180 -19.36 -3.16 3.38
N GLY A 181 -19.18 -3.27 2.05
CA GLY A 181 -19.20 -4.55 1.35
C GLY A 181 -18.21 -4.77 0.21
N MET A 182 -17.18 -3.94 0.04
CA MET A 182 -16.10 -4.30 -0.91
C MET A 182 -14.85 -4.71 -0.14
N ASP A 183 -14.30 -5.89 -0.46
CA ASP A 183 -12.96 -6.31 -0.05
C ASP A 183 -11.92 -5.40 -0.74
N TYR A 184 -11.68 -4.22 -0.18
CA TYR A 184 -10.82 -3.19 -0.77
C TYR A 184 -9.33 -3.58 -0.84
N LEU A 185 -8.92 -4.60 -0.08
CA LEU A 185 -7.54 -5.05 0.04
C LEU A 185 -7.27 -6.41 -0.64
N GLY A 186 -8.11 -6.79 -1.62
CA GLY A 186 -8.02 -8.07 -2.34
C GLY A 186 -6.59 -8.63 -2.38
N ASN A 187 -6.37 -9.70 -1.63
CA ASN A 187 -5.10 -10.42 -1.48
C ASN A 187 -3.82 -9.56 -1.53
N VAL A 188 -3.77 -8.43 -0.82
CA VAL A 188 -2.48 -7.82 -0.48
C VAL A 188 -1.87 -8.70 0.59
N ASN A 189 -1.08 -9.70 0.16
CA ASN A 189 -0.42 -10.62 1.06
C ASN A 189 0.74 -9.91 1.76
N VAL A 190 0.45 -9.29 2.91
CA VAL A 190 1.43 -8.58 3.76
C VAL A 190 2.46 -9.55 4.39
N GLU A 191 2.30 -10.87 4.23
CA GLU A 191 3.24 -11.86 4.77
C GLU A 191 4.65 -11.76 4.17
N ILE A 192 4.81 -11.28 2.93
CA ILE A 192 6.13 -11.15 2.28
C ILE A 192 7.04 -10.19 3.05
N ILE A 193 6.49 -9.13 3.66
CA ILE A 193 7.26 -8.11 4.40
C ILE A 193 7.70 -8.62 5.79
N LYS A 194 6.97 -9.56 6.40
CA LYS A 194 7.29 -10.06 7.76
C LYS A 194 8.43 -11.09 7.77
N THR A 195 8.56 -11.90 6.72
CA THR A 195 9.58 -12.95 6.63
C THR A 195 11.01 -12.42 6.50
N PHE A 196 11.22 -11.23 5.93
CA PHE A 196 12.58 -10.73 5.69
C PHE A 196 13.21 -10.03 6.91
N HIS A 197 12.39 -9.39 7.75
CA HIS A 197 12.93 -8.63 8.89
C HIS A 197 13.43 -9.52 10.04
N THR A 198 13.06 -10.80 10.05
CA THR A 198 13.37 -11.74 11.15
C THR A 198 14.45 -12.78 10.82
N GLU A 199 14.74 -13.10 9.55
CA GLU A 199 15.59 -14.27 9.24
C GLU A 199 16.90 -14.00 8.47
N ARG A 200 17.14 -12.81 7.90
CA ARG A 200 18.36 -12.57 7.09
C ARG A 200 19.19 -11.32 7.42
N CYS A 201 18.71 -10.46 8.30
CA CYS A 201 19.42 -9.23 8.70
C CYS A 201 19.77 -9.22 10.19
N MET A 202 20.60 -10.16 10.66
CA MET A 202 21.33 -10.01 11.94
C MET A 202 22.75 -10.59 11.77
N PRO A 203 23.81 -9.74 11.72
CA PRO A 203 25.16 -10.23 11.92
C PRO A 203 25.30 -10.52 13.42
N SER A 204 25.38 -11.80 13.80
CA SER A 204 25.72 -12.15 15.18
C SER A 204 27.19 -11.81 15.44
N SER A 205 27.41 -10.61 15.94
CA SER A 205 28.65 -10.08 16.49
C SER A 205 29.06 -10.81 17.78
N SER A 206 29.27 -12.13 17.69
CA SER A 206 29.67 -12.98 18.84
C SER A 206 30.93 -13.83 18.63
N LEU A 207 31.62 -13.75 17.49
CA LEU A 207 32.79 -14.61 17.20
C LEU A 207 34.17 -14.03 17.56
N TYR A 208 34.25 -12.96 18.34
CA TYR A 208 35.51 -12.54 18.99
C TYR A 208 35.61 -13.04 20.44
N ALA A 209 35.49 -14.36 20.62
CA ALA A 209 35.98 -15.03 21.83
C ALA A 209 37.42 -15.52 21.58
N TYR A 210 38.38 -14.62 21.75
CA TYR A 210 39.80 -14.96 21.83
C TYR A 210 40.03 -15.86 23.06
N HIS A 211 39.97 -17.18 22.87
CA HIS A 211 40.45 -18.12 23.89
C HIS A 211 41.98 -18.08 23.91
N ILE A 212 42.53 -17.24 24.78
CA ILE A 212 43.92 -17.38 25.24
C ILE A 212 44.03 -18.70 26.02
N ARG A 213 44.41 -19.77 25.33
CA ARG A 213 44.85 -21.01 25.96
C ARG A 213 46.22 -20.77 26.57
N LYS A 214 46.27 -20.53 27.89
CA LYS A 214 47.50 -20.71 28.67
C LYS A 214 47.90 -22.19 28.58
N ARG A 215 48.92 -22.53 27.79
CA ARG A 215 49.64 -23.80 27.96
C ARG A 215 50.53 -23.66 29.20
N LYS A 216 50.16 -24.40 30.25
CA LYS A 216 51.10 -24.86 31.26
C LYS A 216 51.91 -26.01 30.66
N SER A 217 53.21 -25.84 30.56
CA SER A 217 54.26 -26.86 30.75
C SER A 217 55.59 -26.14 30.82
#